data_AF-A0A2N3IJU1-F1
#
_entry.id   AF-A0A2N3IJU1-F1
#
_cell.length_a   1.000
_cell.length_b   1.000
_cell.length_c   1.000
_cell.angle_alpha   90.00
_cell.angle_beta   90.00
_cell.angle_gamma   90.00
#
_symmetry.space_group_name_H-M   'P 1'
#
loop_
_entity.id
_entity.type
_entity.pdbx_description
1 polymer ?
#
loop_
_entity_poly.entity_id
_entity_poly.type
_entity_poly.pdbx_seq_one_letter_code
_entity_poly.pdbx_strand_id
1 'polypeptide(L)'
;MTGELENIRQRLLPFFQRKPIIKAYLFGSYAREEANEESDIDILVELDYSQIIGWEFLSWKNEIEELLQKKVDLVSVRGISKHLQPLIEKERQILYAR
;
A
#
# COMPACT_ATOMS: atom_id res chain seq x y z
N MET A 1 15.79 0.01 -10.16
CA MET A 1 14.60 -0.14 -11.01
C MET A 1 13.50 0.82 -10.54
N THR A 2 13.48 2.06 -11.04
CA THR A 2 12.54 3.12 -10.62
C THR A 2 11.18 3.10 -11.32
N GLY A 3 11.05 2.34 -12.40
CA GLY A 3 9.86 2.36 -13.27
C GLY A 3 8.60 1.75 -12.65
N GLU A 4 8.72 0.62 -11.94
CA GLU A 4 7.56 -0.04 -11.34
C GLU A 4 7.00 0.72 -10.14
N LEU A 5 7.87 1.20 -9.24
CA LEU A 5 7.45 2.04 -8.12
C LEU A 5 6.71 3.29 -8.62
N GLU A 6 7.25 3.96 -9.64
CA GLU A 6 6.60 5.14 -10.21
C GLU A 6 5.27 4.78 -10.90
N ASN A 7 5.19 3.63 -11.60
CA ASN A 7 3.95 3.16 -12.20
C ASN A 7 2.86 2.90 -11.15
N ILE A 8 3.18 2.16 -10.09
CA ILE A 8 2.26 1.88 -8.97
C ILE A 8 1.84 3.21 -8.34
N ARG A 9 2.80 4.11 -8.07
CA ARG A 9 2.52 5.43 -7.50
C ARG A 9 1.55 6.22 -8.34
N GLN A 10 1.78 6.33 -9.65
CA GLN A 10 0.93 7.11 -10.55
C GLN A 10 -0.50 6.54 -10.65
N ARG A 11 -0.65 5.21 -10.70
CA ARG A 11 -1.97 4.56 -10.78
C ARG A 11 -2.77 4.72 -9.49
N LEU A 12 -2.11 4.70 -8.33
CA LEU A 12 -2.78 4.76 -7.03
C LEU A 12 -2.90 6.16 -6.43
N LEU A 13 -2.13 7.15 -6.91
CA LEU A 13 -2.17 8.51 -6.39
C LEU A 13 -3.60 9.10 -6.36
N PRO A 14 -4.41 9.00 -7.43
CA PRO A 14 -5.79 9.51 -7.42
C PRO A 14 -6.69 8.75 -6.44
N PHE A 15 -6.42 7.46 -6.21
CA PHE A 15 -7.13 6.67 -5.21
C PHE A 15 -6.81 7.18 -3.81
N PHE A 16 -5.53 7.27 -3.43
CA PHE A 16 -5.13 7.68 -2.08
C PHE A 16 -5.62 9.09 -1.71
N GLN A 17 -5.59 10.03 -2.64
CA GLN A 17 -6.05 11.41 -2.41
C GLN A 17 -7.53 11.51 -1.99
N ARG A 18 -8.37 10.55 -2.41
CA ARG A 18 -9.82 10.54 -2.17
C ARG A 18 -10.23 9.73 -0.94
N LYS A 19 -9.29 9.06 -0.27
CA LYS A 19 -9.56 8.21 0.89
C LYS A 19 -9.01 8.85 2.18
N PRO A 20 -9.46 8.43 3.36
CA PRO A 20 -8.89 8.85 4.65
C PRO A 20 -7.55 8.16 4.93
N ILE A 21 -6.59 8.37 4.02
CA ILE A 21 -5.22 7.85 4.09
C ILE A 21 -4.30 9.04 4.29
N ILE A 22 -3.43 8.98 5.31
CA ILE A 22 -2.41 10.00 5.59
C ILE A 22 -1.15 9.67 4.80
N LYS A 23 -0.72 8.40 4.81
CA LYS A 23 0.45 7.92 4.07
C LYS A 23 0.21 6.52 3.52
N ALA A 24 0.80 6.24 2.38
CA ALA A 24 0.84 4.90 1.79
C ALA A 24 2.26 4.55 1.38
N TYR A 25 2.62 3.29 1.57
CA TYR A 25 3.94 2.77 1.30
C TYR A 25 3.84 1.45 0.56
N LEU A 26 4.74 1.24 -0.38
CA LEU A 26 5.04 -0.06 -0.96
C LEU A 26 6.03 -0.77 -0.03
N PHE A 27 5.80 -2.04 0.27
CA PHE A 27 6.78 -2.85 0.99
C PHE A 27 6.91 -4.23 0.33
N GLY A 28 7.61 -5.15 0.98
CA GLY A 28 7.74 -6.51 0.48
C GLY A 28 8.63 -6.64 -0.76
N SER A 29 8.37 -7.67 -1.56
CA SER A 29 9.21 -8.06 -2.69
C SER A 29 9.38 -6.95 -3.73
N TYR A 30 8.31 -6.19 -3.98
CA TYR A 30 8.33 -5.04 -4.88
C TYR A 30 9.21 -3.90 -4.39
N ALA A 31 9.18 -3.60 -3.09
CA ALA A 31 10.05 -2.58 -2.51
C ALA A 31 11.54 -3.00 -2.48
N ARG A 32 11.80 -4.31 -2.43
CA ARG A 32 13.15 -4.90 -2.42
C ARG A 32 13.69 -5.24 -3.82
N GLU A 33 12.97 -4.93 -4.89
CA GLU A 33 13.38 -5.28 -6.27
C GLU A 33 13.51 -6.80 -6.51
N GLU A 34 12.82 -7.62 -5.70
CA GLU A 34 12.82 -9.09 -5.72
C GLU A 34 11.52 -9.69 -6.29
N ALA A 35 10.56 -8.84 -6.68
CA ALA A 35 9.27 -9.28 -7.19
C ALA A 35 9.40 -10.01 -8.54
N ASN A 36 8.53 -11.00 -8.73
CA ASN A 36 8.32 -11.70 -9.99
C ASN A 36 6.87 -11.52 -10.49
N GLU A 37 6.55 -12.12 -11.64
CA GLU A 37 5.22 -12.00 -12.25
C GLU A 37 4.09 -12.50 -11.36
N GLU A 38 4.34 -13.50 -10.51
CA GLU A 38 3.35 -14.09 -9.60
C GLU A 38 3.25 -13.37 -8.24
N SER A 39 4.15 -12.41 -7.96
CA SER A 39 4.21 -11.74 -6.65
C SER A 39 3.01 -10.83 -6.41
N ASP A 40 2.47 -10.83 -5.20
CA ASP A 40 1.46 -9.84 -4.79
C ASP A 40 2.13 -8.47 -4.55
N ILE A 41 1.36 -7.38 -4.66
CA ILE A 41 1.83 -6.02 -4.33
C ILE A 41 1.44 -5.71 -2.89
N ASP A 42 2.44 -5.60 -2.01
CA ASP A 42 2.24 -5.33 -0.59
C ASP A 42 2.16 -3.81 -0.31
N ILE A 43 1.02 -3.34 0.19
CA ILE A 43 0.75 -1.92 0.44
C ILE A 43 0.39 -1.69 1.90
N LEU A 44 1.19 -0.84 2.54
CA LEU A 44 0.99 -0.39 3.91
C LEU A 44 0.37 1.00 3.91
N VAL A 45 -0.77 1.16 4.58
CA VAL A 45 -1.43 2.47 4.76
C VAL A 45 -1.47 2.93 6.21
N GLU A 46 -1.14 4.20 6.40
CA GLU A 46 -1.39 4.96 7.61
C GLU A 46 -2.71 5.71 7.43
N LEU A 47 -3.72 5.35 8.21
CA LEU A 47 -5.09 5.85 8.07
C LEU A 47 -5.36 7.05 8.97
N ASP A 48 -6.25 7.93 8.51
CA ASP A 48 -6.81 9.00 9.33
C ASP A 48 -7.97 8.47 10.18
N TYR A 49 -7.64 8.03 11.40
CA TYR A 49 -8.62 7.51 12.36
C TYR A 49 -9.54 8.56 12.98
N SER A 50 -9.42 9.85 12.61
CA SER A 50 -10.46 10.82 12.94
C SER A 50 -11.73 10.61 12.11
N GLN A 51 -11.60 9.90 10.98
CA GLN A 51 -12.70 9.51 10.11
C GLN A 51 -13.13 8.07 10.40
N ILE A 52 -14.42 7.78 10.19
CA ILE A 52 -14.95 6.43 10.35
C ILE A 52 -14.50 5.58 9.16
N ILE A 53 -13.61 4.64 9.41
CA ILE A 53 -13.14 3.67 8.42
C ILE A 53 -13.69 2.31 8.82
N GLY A 54 -14.82 1.95 8.21
CA GLY A 54 -15.51 0.69 8.47
C GLY A 54 -15.19 -0.36 7.41
N TRP A 55 -16.26 -1.03 6.97
CA TRP A 55 -16.23 -2.09 5.95
C TRP A 55 -15.64 -1.66 4.60
N GLU A 56 -15.63 -0.35 4.31
CA GLU A 56 -15.06 0.20 3.08
C GLU A 56 -13.57 -0.13 2.93
N PHE A 57 -12.83 -0.31 4.02
CA PHE A 57 -11.42 -0.72 3.93
C PHE A 57 -11.25 -2.06 3.20
N LEU A 58 -12.22 -2.98 3.31
CA LEU A 58 -12.18 -4.25 2.60
C LEU A 58 -12.41 -4.06 1.09
N SER A 59 -13.24 -3.10 0.68
CA SER A 59 -13.48 -2.82 -0.74
C SER A 59 -12.31 -2.11 -1.40
N TRP A 60 -11.51 -1.37 -0.63
CA TRP A 60 -10.32 -0.69 -1.13
C TRP A 60 -9.29 -1.64 -1.72
N LYS A 61 -9.11 -2.81 -1.11
CA LYS A 61 -8.23 -3.85 -1.67
C LYS A 61 -8.64 -4.17 -3.11
N ASN A 62 -9.91 -4.50 -3.34
CA ASN A 62 -10.41 -4.85 -4.67
C ASN A 62 -10.25 -3.67 -5.66
N GLU A 63 -10.54 -2.44 -5.23
CA GLU A 63 -10.37 -1.25 -6.06
C GLU A 63 -8.90 -1.06 -6.49
N ILE A 64 -7.95 -1.29 -5.57
CA ILE A 64 -6.52 -1.23 -5.88
C ILE A 64 -6.11 -2.38 -6.81
N GLU A 65 -6.59 -3.61 -6.58
CA GLU A 65 -6.31 -4.75 -7.47
C GLU A 65 -6.81 -4.50 -8.89
N GLU A 66 -8.01 -3.93 -9.05
CA GLU A 66 -8.54 -3.49 -10.34
C GLU A 66 -7.68 -2.38 -10.95
N LEU A 67 -7.28 -1.39 -10.15
CA LEU A 67 -6.44 -0.29 -10.62
C LEU A 67 -5.07 -0.75 -11.04
N LEU A 68 -4.51 -1.83 -10.48
CA LEU A 68 -3.18 -2.37 -10.77
C LEU A 68 -3.19 -3.55 -11.74
N GLN A 69 -4.33 -4.23 -11.90
CA GLN A 69 -4.47 -5.51 -12.59
C GLN A 69 -3.54 -6.59 -12.00
N LYS A 70 -3.36 -6.56 -10.67
CA LYS A 70 -2.51 -7.49 -9.91
C LYS A 70 -3.08 -7.67 -8.52
N LYS A 71 -2.80 -8.82 -7.91
CA LYS A 71 -3.16 -9.08 -6.51
C LYS A 71 -2.45 -8.11 -5.57
N VAL A 72 -3.13 -7.73 -4.50
CA VAL A 72 -2.66 -6.76 -3.51
C VAL A 72 -2.90 -7.31 -2.11
N ASP A 73 -1.88 -7.18 -1.26
CA ASP A 73 -2.07 -7.26 0.18
C ASP A 73 -2.10 -5.84 0.77
N LEU A 74 -3.28 -5.42 1.24
CA LEU A 74 -3.51 -4.09 1.80
C LEU A 74 -3.59 -4.19 3.32
N VAL A 75 -2.59 -3.64 4.00
CA VAL A 75 -2.49 -3.67 5.46
C VAL A 75 -2.46 -2.26 6.03
N SER A 76 -3.05 -2.09 7.22
CA SER A 76 -2.93 -0.83 7.97
C SER A 76 -1.78 -0.91 8.97
N VAL A 77 -1.16 0.23 9.29
CA VAL A 77 -0.11 0.30 10.32
C VAL A 77 -0.58 -0.31 11.65
N ARG A 78 -1.85 -0.11 12.04
CA ARG A 78 -2.41 -0.71 13.27
C ARG A 78 -2.68 -2.21 13.16
N GLY A 79 -2.77 -2.76 11.95
CA GLY A 79 -2.99 -4.18 11.69
C GLY A 79 -1.71 -5.02 11.70
N ILE A 80 -0.53 -4.38 11.70
CA ILE A 80 0.76 -5.07 11.68
C ILE A 80 1.20 -5.43 13.11
N SER A 81 1.79 -6.63 13.27
CA SER A 81 2.44 -7.04 14.52
C SER A 81 3.63 -6.15 14.84
N LYS A 82 3.81 -5.80 16.12
CA LYS A 82 4.94 -5.00 16.62
C LYS A 82 6.32 -5.58 16.25
N HIS A 83 6.40 -6.89 16.01
CA HIS A 83 7.64 -7.55 15.58
C HIS A 83 7.95 -7.34 14.09
N LEU A 84 6.93 -7.19 13.24
CA LEU A 84 7.07 -6.98 11.80
C LEU A 84 7.24 -5.50 11.45
N GLN A 85 6.69 -4.60 12.27
CA GLN A 85 6.74 -3.16 12.03
C GLN A 85 8.18 -2.63 11.78
N PRO A 86 9.21 -2.95 12.58
CA PRO A 86 10.57 -2.44 12.34
C PRO A 86 11.21 -2.95 11.04
N LEU A 87 10.81 -4.14 10.58
CA LEU A 87 11.29 -4.71 9.32
C LEU A 87 10.69 -3.93 8.15
N ILE A 88 9.37 -3.74 8.16
CA ILE A 88 8.66 -3.01 7.11
C ILE A 88 9.12 -1.55 7.06
N GLU A 89 9.32 -0.90 8.20
CA GLU A 89 9.77 0.49 8.26
C GLU A 89 11.12 0.73 7.61
N LYS A 90 12.02 -0.26 7.61
CA LYS A 90 13.36 -0.16 6.99
C LYS A 90 13.33 -0.32 5.47
N GLU A 91 12.39 -1.11 4.95
CA GLU A 91 12.37 -1.52 3.54
C GLU A 91 11.34 -0.76 2.71
N ARG A 92 10.34 -0.17 3.36
CA ARG A 92 9.21 0.46 2.67
C ARG A 92 9.63 1.66 1.81
N GLN A 93 8.97 1.80 0.68
CA GLN A 93 9.10 2.93 -0.25
C GLN A 93 7.82 3.77 -0.20
N ILE A 94 7.94 5.10 -0.25
CA ILE A 94 6.78 6.00 -0.17
C ILE A 94 6.01 5.98 -1.50
N LEU A 95 4.70 5.74 -1.43
CA LEU A 95 3.76 5.92 -2.55
C LEU A 95 2.99 7.24 -2.41
N TYR A 96 2.56 7.59 -1.19
CA TYR A 96 1.75 8.78 -0.93
C TYR A 96 1.99 9.31 0.47
N ALA A 97 1.94 10.64 0.61
CA ALA A 97 1.88 11.34 1.88
C ALA A 97 1.04 12.61 1.69
N ARG A 98 0.09 12.84 2.60
CA ARG A 98 -0.71 14.06 2.67
C ARG A 98 0.06 15.19 3.37
#